data_AF-A0A961IWJ5-F1
#
_entry.id   AF-A0A961IWJ5-F1
#
_cell.length_a   1.000
_cell.length_b   1.000
_cell.length_c   1.000
_cell.angle_alpha   90.00
_cell.angle_beta   90.00
_cell.angle_gamma   90.00
#
_symmetry.space_group_name_H-M   'P 1'
#
loop_
_entity.id
_entity.type
_entity.pdbx_description
1 polymer ?
#
loop_
_entity_poly.entity_id
_entity_poly.type
_entity_poly.pdbx_seq_one_letter_code
_entity_poly.pdbx_strand_id
1 'polypeptide(L)'
;AVELYGRIGPATEISGGSAANTIAGFAHLGGRGAYVGKVKDDQLGAIFGHDLRAQGVTYEVPLARRDHAEETGRSIILVTPDGERSMNTYLGVTEHLSPADIDEAMMEEADWIFLEGYRFDGPESHEAFARAIAAVKRGGGKVALTLSDPFCVDRHREAFAEMLKTDVDLLFANRAELLAMYGP
;
A
#
# COMPACT_ATOMS: atom_id res chain seq x y z
N ALA A 1 -16.02 -10.71 3.91
CA ALA A 1 -15.15 -10.61 5.11
C ALA A 1 -15.77 -11.23 6.36
N VAL A 2 -16.97 -10.80 6.80
CA VAL A 2 -17.60 -11.27 8.07
C VAL A 2 -17.87 -12.78 8.08
N GLU A 3 -18.34 -13.37 6.98
CA GLU A 3 -18.59 -14.82 6.90
C GLU A 3 -17.30 -15.63 7.05
N LEU A 4 -16.22 -15.22 6.36
CA LEU A 4 -14.92 -15.89 6.46
C LEU A 4 -14.34 -15.76 7.87
N TYR A 5 -14.51 -14.60 8.51
CA TYR A 5 -14.08 -14.36 9.89
C TYR A 5 -14.78 -15.29 10.90
N GLY A 6 -16.04 -15.68 10.65
CA GLY A 6 -16.76 -16.64 11.50
C GLY A 6 -16.30 -18.10 11.32
N ARG A 7 -15.53 -18.39 10.27
CA ARG A 7 -15.04 -19.75 9.95
C ARG A 7 -13.57 -19.96 10.32
N ILE A 8 -12.85 -18.91 10.67
CA ILE A 8 -11.46 -19.01 11.14
C ILE A 8 -11.43 -19.33 12.64
N GLY A 9 -10.44 -20.13 13.05
CA GLY A 9 -10.16 -20.38 14.46
C GLY A 9 -9.58 -19.15 15.17
N PRO A 10 -9.03 -19.31 16.38
CA PRO A 10 -8.33 -18.24 17.08
C PRO A 10 -7.29 -17.54 16.17
N ALA A 11 -7.28 -16.21 16.19
CA ALA A 11 -6.44 -15.38 15.32
C ALA A 11 -5.62 -14.37 16.14
N THR A 12 -4.67 -13.73 15.48
CA THR A 12 -3.90 -12.61 16.03
C THR A 12 -3.98 -11.45 15.04
N GLU A 13 -4.32 -10.27 15.53
CA GLU A 13 -4.32 -9.04 14.75
C GLU A 13 -2.97 -8.34 14.82
N ILE A 14 -2.39 -8.04 13.65
CA ILE A 14 -1.13 -7.31 13.51
C ILE A 14 -1.28 -6.33 12.35
N SER A 15 -0.78 -5.11 12.49
CA SER A 15 -0.73 -4.14 11.39
C SER A 15 0.06 -4.72 10.21
N GLY A 16 -0.47 -4.51 9.00
CA GLY A 16 0.07 -5.07 7.77
C GLY A 16 0.04 -4.07 6.61
N GLY A 17 -0.14 -4.57 5.38
CA GLY A 17 -0.02 -3.75 4.17
C GLY A 17 1.42 -3.77 3.65
N SER A 18 1.62 -4.02 2.35
CA SER A 18 2.95 -4.32 1.81
C SER A 18 3.91 -3.12 1.92
N ALA A 19 3.50 -1.92 1.54
CA ALA A 19 4.27 -0.68 1.66
C ALA A 19 4.40 -0.23 3.11
N ALA A 20 3.39 -0.46 3.96
CA ALA A 20 3.47 -0.19 5.39
C ALA A 20 4.52 -1.09 6.05
N ASN A 21 4.57 -2.37 5.68
CA ASN A 21 5.61 -3.29 6.13
C ASN A 21 6.99 -2.89 5.60
N THR A 22 7.09 -2.47 4.32
CA THR A 22 8.35 -1.99 3.73
C THR A 22 8.89 -0.77 4.48
N ILE A 23 8.05 0.24 4.73
CA ILE A 23 8.51 1.47 5.38
C ILE A 23 8.81 1.26 6.87
N ALA A 24 8.06 0.40 7.56
CA ALA A 24 8.37 -0.02 8.92
C ALA A 24 9.71 -0.77 8.98
N GLY A 25 9.96 -1.69 8.04
CA GLY A 25 11.25 -2.38 7.93
C GLY A 25 12.40 -1.42 7.60
N PHE A 26 12.18 -0.45 6.72
CA PHE A 26 13.16 0.60 6.41
C PHE A 26 13.50 1.45 7.65
N ALA A 27 12.48 1.86 8.42
CA ALA A 27 12.67 2.59 9.66
C ALA A 27 13.41 1.76 10.71
N HIS A 28 13.10 0.47 10.82
CA HIS A 28 13.80 -0.45 11.70
C HIS A 28 15.30 -0.58 11.37
N LEU A 29 15.66 -0.46 10.08
CA LEU A 29 17.05 -0.45 9.62
C LEU A 29 17.75 0.92 9.82
N GLY A 30 17.09 1.89 10.44
CA GLY A 30 17.62 3.24 10.71
C GLY A 30 17.29 4.27 9.63
N GLY A 31 16.45 3.92 8.66
CA GLY A 31 15.96 4.85 7.65
C GLY A 31 14.95 5.86 8.22
N ARG A 32 14.81 7.02 7.55
CA ARG A 32 13.76 8.00 7.84
C ARG A 32 12.65 7.85 6.80
N GLY A 33 11.47 7.44 7.22
CA GLY A 33 10.37 7.12 6.31
C GLY A 33 9.05 7.79 6.68
N ALA A 34 8.20 8.00 5.68
CA ALA A 34 6.82 8.39 5.84
C ALA A 34 5.91 7.41 5.10
N TYR A 35 4.70 7.21 5.63
CA TYR A 35 3.70 6.37 5.00
C TYR A 35 2.48 7.19 4.57
N VAL A 36 1.98 6.92 3.37
CA VAL A 36 0.70 7.44 2.90
C VAL A 36 -0.26 6.29 2.65
N GLY A 37 -1.31 6.23 3.46
CA GLY A 37 -2.38 5.25 3.35
C GLY A 37 -3.55 5.66 4.22
N LYS A 38 -4.76 5.36 3.77
CA LYS A 38 -5.99 5.82 4.41
C LYS A 38 -6.57 4.74 5.33
N VAL A 39 -6.86 5.13 6.57
CA VAL A 39 -7.60 4.34 7.56
C VAL A 39 -8.72 5.17 8.14
N LYS A 40 -9.68 4.52 8.81
CA LYS A 40 -10.83 5.20 9.42
C LYS A 40 -10.51 5.60 10.85
N ASP A 41 -11.20 6.61 11.36
CA ASP A 41 -11.34 6.88 12.79
C ASP A 41 -12.17 5.76 13.47
N ASP A 42 -11.59 4.57 13.49
CA ASP A 42 -12.07 3.36 14.15
C ASP A 42 -10.91 2.69 14.92
N GLN A 43 -11.21 1.59 15.62
CA GLN A 43 -10.22 0.90 16.44
C GLN A 43 -9.03 0.36 15.62
N LEU A 44 -9.28 -0.17 14.43
CA LEU A 44 -8.23 -0.76 13.60
C LEU A 44 -7.34 0.32 13.00
N GLY A 45 -7.91 1.45 12.57
CA GLY A 45 -7.15 2.60 12.08
C GLY A 45 -6.31 3.24 13.18
N ALA A 46 -6.84 3.32 14.40
CA ALA A 46 -6.09 3.78 15.56
C ALA A 46 -4.88 2.88 15.88
N ILE A 47 -5.06 1.55 15.85
CA ILE A 47 -3.97 0.58 16.04
C ILE A 47 -2.92 0.72 14.92
N PHE A 48 -3.36 0.77 13.67
CA PHE A 48 -2.49 0.92 12.51
C PHE A 48 -1.61 2.17 12.58
N GLY A 49 -2.24 3.31 12.87
CA GLY A 49 -1.52 4.58 13.01
C GLY A 49 -0.63 4.63 14.26
N HIS A 50 -0.98 3.92 15.33
CA HIS A 50 -0.12 3.77 16.49
C HIS A 50 1.14 2.96 16.15
N ASP A 51 0.97 1.80 15.52
CA ASP A 51 2.06 0.87 15.21
C ASP A 51 3.09 1.50 14.27
N LEU A 52 2.66 2.19 13.20
CA LEU A 52 3.58 2.90 12.29
C LEU A 52 4.43 3.95 13.03
N ARG A 53 3.78 4.79 13.84
CA ARG A 53 4.49 5.83 14.61
C ARG A 53 5.43 5.22 15.65
N ALA A 54 5.04 4.10 16.27
CA ALA A 54 5.89 3.37 17.20
C ALA A 54 7.15 2.79 16.53
N GLN A 55 7.09 2.49 15.23
CA GLN A 55 8.26 2.10 14.43
C GLN A 55 9.11 3.31 13.95
N GLY A 56 8.74 4.54 14.32
CA GLY A 56 9.45 5.76 13.89
C GLY A 56 9.08 6.24 12.48
N VAL A 57 7.98 5.74 11.91
CA VAL A 57 7.47 6.18 10.59
C VAL A 57 6.57 7.39 10.77
N THR A 58 6.80 8.44 9.98
CA THR A 58 5.89 9.59 9.88
C THR A 58 4.55 9.15 9.27
N TYR A 59 3.44 9.39 9.96
CA TYR A 59 2.11 9.05 9.47
C TYR A 59 1.11 10.14 9.85
N GLU A 60 0.83 11.02 8.90
CA GLU A 60 -0.01 12.24 9.11
C GLU A 60 -1.21 12.31 8.16
N VAL A 61 -1.50 11.22 7.43
CA VAL A 61 -2.67 11.16 6.55
C VAL A 61 -3.95 11.33 7.38
N PRO A 62 -4.85 12.26 7.02
CA PRO A 62 -6.12 12.41 7.72
C PRO A 62 -6.94 11.12 7.72
N LEU A 63 -7.49 10.78 8.89
CA LEU A 63 -8.36 9.61 9.02
C LEU A 63 -9.69 9.85 8.28
N ALA A 64 -10.22 8.81 7.64
CA ALA A 64 -11.61 8.84 7.20
C ALA A 64 -12.53 9.00 8.42
N ARG A 65 -13.60 9.78 8.27
CA ARG A 65 -14.48 10.13 9.38
C ARG A 65 -15.12 8.88 9.98
N ARG A 66 -15.42 8.92 11.28
CA ARG A 66 -16.07 7.82 12.02
C ARG A 66 -17.43 7.41 11.44
N ASP A 67 -18.13 8.35 10.80
CA ASP A 67 -19.42 8.14 10.13
C ASP A 67 -19.30 7.66 8.67
N HIS A 68 -18.09 7.41 8.17
CA HIS A 68 -17.87 6.82 6.86
C HIS A 68 -18.49 5.41 6.79
N ALA A 69 -19.12 5.10 5.65
CA ALA A 69 -19.87 3.85 5.46
C ALA A 69 -18.98 2.59 5.46
N GLU A 70 -17.74 2.74 5.01
CA GLU A 70 -16.73 1.68 5.02
C GLU A 70 -15.85 1.75 6.26
N GLU A 71 -15.21 0.63 6.61
CA GLU A 71 -14.31 0.50 7.77
C GLU A 71 -12.84 0.54 7.34
N THR A 72 -11.91 0.61 8.31
CA THR A 72 -10.50 0.33 8.04
C THR A 72 -10.32 -1.02 7.35
N GLY A 73 -9.50 -1.03 6.30
CA GLY A 73 -9.18 -2.23 5.53
C GLY A 73 -8.57 -3.33 6.41
N ARG A 74 -8.86 -4.58 6.07
CA ARG A 74 -8.33 -5.75 6.79
C ARG A 74 -8.12 -6.93 5.85
N SER A 75 -7.08 -7.70 6.10
CA SER A 75 -6.81 -8.93 5.37
C SER A 75 -6.83 -10.12 6.30
N ILE A 76 -7.60 -11.14 5.95
CA ILE A 76 -7.55 -12.45 6.61
C ILE A 76 -6.44 -13.24 5.92
N ILE A 77 -5.37 -13.52 6.67
CA ILE A 77 -4.19 -14.25 6.19
C ILE A 77 -4.22 -15.66 6.77
N LEU A 78 -4.37 -16.66 5.89
CA LEU A 78 -4.33 -18.06 6.25
C LEU A 78 -2.95 -18.61 5.92
N VAL A 79 -2.21 -19.08 6.92
CA VAL A 79 -0.87 -19.63 6.77
C VAL A 79 -0.93 -21.15 6.85
N THR A 80 -0.44 -21.83 5.82
CA THR A 80 -0.37 -23.30 5.76
C THR A 80 0.92 -23.83 6.38
N PRO A 81 1.00 -25.13 6.76
CA PRO A 81 2.18 -25.69 7.43
C PRO A 81 3.50 -25.59 6.64
N ASP A 82 3.43 -25.43 5.32
CA ASP A 82 4.58 -25.20 4.43
C ASP A 82 5.06 -23.73 4.42
N GLY A 83 4.38 -22.84 5.14
CA GLY A 83 4.72 -21.42 5.26
C GLY A 83 4.13 -20.55 4.16
N GLU A 84 3.37 -21.13 3.22
CA GLU A 84 2.61 -20.35 2.24
C GLU A 84 1.47 -19.59 2.91
N ARG A 85 1.05 -18.48 2.30
CA ARG A 85 -0.01 -17.61 2.83
C ARG A 85 -1.04 -17.26 1.78
N SER A 86 -2.31 -17.44 2.11
CA SER A 86 -3.45 -17.03 1.30
C SER A 86 -4.13 -15.83 1.94
N MET A 87 -4.27 -14.74 1.21
CA MET A 87 -4.78 -13.47 1.72
C MET A 87 -6.18 -13.18 1.17
N ASN A 88 -7.10 -12.78 2.04
CA ASN A 88 -8.44 -12.35 1.69
C ASN A 88 -8.67 -10.94 2.21
N THR A 89 -8.50 -9.96 1.32
CA THR A 89 -8.48 -8.54 1.70
C THR A 89 -9.82 -7.88 1.45
N TYR A 90 -10.37 -7.25 2.49
CA TYR A 90 -11.37 -6.21 2.37
C TYR A 90 -10.63 -4.87 2.44
N LEU A 91 -10.66 -4.09 1.37
CA LEU A 91 -9.88 -2.87 1.27
C LEU A 91 -10.48 -1.73 2.11
N GLY A 92 -11.80 -1.60 2.16
CA GLY A 92 -12.47 -0.58 2.95
C GLY A 92 -12.02 0.83 2.58
N VAL A 93 -11.90 1.73 3.56
CA VAL A 93 -11.55 3.14 3.31
C VAL A 93 -10.19 3.35 2.59
N THR A 94 -9.34 2.33 2.51
CA THR A 94 -8.08 2.41 1.76
C THR A 94 -8.30 2.54 0.25
N GLU A 95 -9.45 2.09 -0.29
CA GLU A 95 -9.85 2.31 -1.69
C GLU A 95 -10.04 3.80 -2.00
N HIS A 96 -10.34 4.61 -0.98
CA HIS A 96 -10.68 6.03 -1.12
C HIS A 96 -9.49 6.95 -0.86
N LEU A 97 -8.26 6.44 -1.01
CA LEU A 97 -7.07 7.28 -1.07
C LEU A 97 -7.14 8.14 -2.33
N SER A 98 -7.10 9.46 -2.15
CA SER A 98 -7.31 10.41 -3.24
C SER A 98 -6.16 11.41 -3.33
N PRO A 99 -6.11 12.24 -4.40
CA PRO A 99 -5.13 13.30 -4.54
C PRO A 99 -5.13 14.31 -3.38
N ALA A 100 -6.23 14.41 -2.61
CA ALA A 100 -6.32 15.28 -1.44
C ALA A 100 -5.52 14.76 -0.24
N ASP A 101 -5.21 13.46 -0.22
CA ASP A 101 -4.42 12.82 0.84
C ASP A 101 -2.90 12.92 0.57
N ILE A 102 -2.49 13.50 -0.56
CA ILE A 102 -1.09 13.65 -0.96
C ILE A 102 -0.56 15.02 -0.50
N ASP A 103 0.28 15.01 0.52
CA ASP A 103 1.08 16.17 0.90
C ASP A 103 2.28 16.31 -0.05
N GLU A 104 2.16 17.22 -1.02
CA GLU A 104 3.20 17.43 -2.02
C GLU A 104 4.52 17.94 -1.43
N ALA A 105 4.49 18.70 -0.33
CA ALA A 105 5.72 19.18 0.30
C ALA A 105 6.49 18.02 0.94
N MET A 106 5.77 17.10 1.59
CA MET A 106 6.36 15.86 2.10
C MET A 106 6.95 14.99 0.98
N MET A 107 6.27 14.93 -0.18
CA MET A 107 6.76 14.16 -1.32
C MET A 107 8.02 14.78 -1.95
N GLU A 108 8.09 16.12 -2.04
CA GLU A 108 9.27 16.82 -2.56
C GLU A 108 10.53 16.63 -1.70
N GLU A 109 10.38 16.35 -0.40
CA GLU A 109 11.50 16.05 0.50
C GLU A 109 11.99 14.60 0.41
N ALA A 110 11.26 13.72 -0.28
CA ALA A 110 11.58 12.30 -0.34
C ALA A 110 12.63 12.01 -1.42
N ASP A 111 13.72 11.32 -1.04
CA ASP A 111 14.68 10.80 -2.02
C ASP A 111 14.05 9.70 -2.90
N TRP A 112 13.10 8.95 -2.34
CA TRP A 112 12.38 7.87 -2.99
C TRP A 112 10.93 7.82 -2.51
N ILE A 113 10.00 7.59 -3.43
CA ILE A 113 8.68 7.03 -3.10
C ILE A 113 8.64 5.56 -3.49
N PHE A 114 7.98 4.73 -2.68
CA PHE A 114 7.73 3.33 -2.97
C PHE A 114 6.22 3.09 -3.10
N LEU A 115 5.80 2.58 -4.25
CA LEU A 115 4.38 2.42 -4.60
C LEU A 115 3.99 0.94 -4.68
N GLU A 116 2.78 0.63 -4.24
CA GLU A 116 2.17 -0.70 -4.39
C GLU A 116 1.27 -0.74 -5.62
N GLY A 117 1.48 -1.75 -6.46
CA GLY A 117 0.56 -2.13 -7.53
C GLY A 117 -0.90 -2.32 -7.09
N TYR A 118 -1.16 -2.80 -5.86
CA TYR A 118 -2.53 -2.96 -5.32
C TYR A 118 -3.39 -1.69 -5.33
N ARG A 119 -2.79 -0.51 -5.47
CA ARG A 119 -3.54 0.74 -5.53
C ARG A 119 -4.15 1.01 -6.89
N PHE A 120 -3.73 0.34 -7.97
CA PHE A 120 -4.36 0.49 -9.28
C PHE A 120 -5.85 0.10 -9.32
N ASP A 121 -6.35 -0.60 -8.30
CA ASP A 121 -7.76 -1.02 -8.17
C ASP A 121 -8.71 0.09 -7.67
N GLY A 122 -8.21 1.18 -7.08
CA GLY A 122 -9.07 2.24 -6.49
C GLY A 122 -9.51 3.33 -7.49
N PRO A 123 -10.69 3.97 -7.28
CA PRO A 123 -11.29 4.90 -8.24
C PRO A 123 -10.46 6.16 -8.51
N GLU A 124 -9.78 6.68 -7.49
CA GLU A 124 -8.96 7.90 -7.58
C GLU A 124 -7.46 7.62 -7.47
N SER A 125 -7.08 6.35 -7.33
CA SER A 125 -5.71 5.97 -7.01
C SER A 125 -4.71 6.36 -8.09
N HIS A 126 -5.10 6.34 -9.36
CA HIS A 126 -4.20 6.71 -10.47
C HIS A 126 -3.86 8.19 -10.41
N GLU A 127 -4.83 9.04 -10.07
CA GLU A 127 -4.61 10.48 -9.91
C GLU A 127 -3.77 10.77 -8.65
N ALA A 128 -4.03 10.06 -7.54
CA ALA A 128 -3.23 10.17 -6.33
C ALA A 128 -1.75 9.77 -6.60
N PHE A 129 -1.54 8.69 -7.34
CA PHE A 129 -0.20 8.24 -7.75
C PHE A 129 0.48 9.26 -8.66
N ALA A 130 -0.21 9.74 -9.69
CA ALA A 130 0.32 10.75 -10.59
C ALA A 130 0.73 12.02 -9.83
N ARG A 131 -0.07 12.44 -8.84
CA ARG A 131 0.25 13.60 -7.99
C ARG A 131 1.48 13.37 -7.12
N ALA A 132 1.59 12.21 -6.46
CA ALA A 132 2.75 11.86 -5.64
C ALA A 132 4.04 11.73 -6.48
N ILE A 133 3.95 11.09 -7.65
CA ILE A 133 5.06 10.93 -8.60
C ILE A 133 5.53 12.29 -9.11
N ALA A 134 4.61 13.16 -9.50
CA ALA A 134 4.95 14.50 -9.96
C ALA A 134 5.67 15.28 -8.84
N ALA A 135 5.17 15.22 -7.61
CA ALA A 135 5.75 15.92 -6.48
C ALA A 135 7.16 15.41 -6.12
N VAL A 136 7.37 14.10 -6.00
CA VAL A 136 8.72 13.56 -5.72
C VAL A 136 9.72 13.92 -6.82
N LYS A 137 9.29 13.86 -8.09
CA LYS A 137 10.15 14.19 -9.24
C LYS A 137 10.52 15.67 -9.27
N ARG A 138 9.62 16.58 -8.86
CA ARG A 138 9.95 18.01 -8.69
C ARG A 138 11.02 18.22 -7.62
N GLY A 139 10.98 17.45 -6.53
CA GLY A 139 12.01 17.42 -5.50
C GLY A 139 13.35 16.79 -5.95
N GLY A 140 13.38 16.16 -7.12
CA GLY A 140 14.55 15.44 -7.64
C GLY A 140 14.69 14.01 -7.10
N GLY A 141 13.68 13.51 -6.37
CA GLY A 141 13.62 12.13 -5.91
C GLY A 141 13.18 11.16 -7.00
N LYS A 142 13.11 9.87 -6.62
CA LYS A 142 12.91 8.74 -7.54
C LYS A 142 11.71 7.88 -7.18
N VAL A 143 11.25 7.08 -8.12
CA VAL A 143 10.07 6.22 -7.96
C VAL A 143 10.48 4.75 -7.96
N ALA A 144 10.15 4.06 -6.88
CA ALA A 144 10.18 2.61 -6.80
C ALA A 144 8.75 2.04 -6.84
N LEU A 145 8.57 0.90 -7.49
CA LEU A 145 7.28 0.23 -7.61
C LEU A 145 7.43 -1.26 -7.28
N THR A 146 6.46 -1.83 -6.56
CA THR A 146 6.25 -3.29 -6.54
C THR A 146 5.03 -3.72 -7.35
N LEU A 147 5.19 -4.76 -8.17
CA LEU A 147 4.07 -5.35 -8.93
C LEU A 147 3.01 -6.01 -8.04
N SER A 148 3.32 -6.25 -6.76
CA SER A 148 2.42 -6.66 -5.69
C SER A 148 1.86 -8.08 -5.76
N ASP A 149 1.25 -8.46 -6.88
CA ASP A 149 0.61 -9.76 -7.07
C ASP A 149 0.37 -10.05 -8.57
N PRO A 150 0.58 -11.29 -9.04
CA PRO A 150 0.35 -11.65 -10.44
C PRO A 150 -1.07 -11.34 -10.96
N PHE A 151 -2.11 -11.51 -10.13
CA PHE A 151 -3.48 -11.19 -10.55
C PHE A 151 -3.70 -9.67 -10.65
N CYS A 152 -3.05 -8.88 -9.79
CA CYS A 152 -3.03 -7.42 -9.92
C CYS A 152 -2.37 -7.00 -11.24
N VAL A 153 -1.24 -7.61 -11.59
CA VAL A 153 -0.57 -7.39 -12.88
C VAL A 153 -1.49 -7.74 -14.04
N ASP A 154 -2.18 -8.88 -14.01
CA ASP A 154 -3.09 -9.27 -15.08
C ASP A 154 -4.26 -8.30 -15.27
N ARG A 155 -4.79 -7.71 -14.19
CA ARG A 155 -5.87 -6.71 -14.27
C ARG A 155 -5.40 -5.38 -14.86
N HIS A 156 -4.16 -4.97 -14.58
CA HIS A 156 -3.66 -3.61 -14.84
C HIS A 156 -2.40 -3.57 -15.72
N ARG A 157 -2.17 -4.62 -16.52
CA ARG A 157 -0.92 -4.84 -17.26
C ARG A 157 -0.50 -3.65 -18.10
N GLU A 158 -1.44 -3.04 -18.83
CA GLU A 158 -1.16 -1.88 -19.69
C GLU A 158 -0.75 -0.65 -18.87
N ALA A 159 -1.43 -0.41 -17.75
CA ALA A 159 -1.14 0.71 -16.86
C ALA A 159 0.24 0.55 -16.20
N PHE A 160 0.59 -0.67 -15.75
CA PHE A 160 1.95 -0.98 -15.31
C PHE A 160 2.97 -0.78 -16.42
N ALA A 161 2.68 -1.25 -17.64
CA ALA A 161 3.62 -1.15 -18.76
C ALA A 161 3.94 0.30 -19.12
N GLU A 162 2.97 1.19 -19.00
CA GLU A 162 3.18 2.62 -19.23
C GLU A 162 4.00 3.24 -18.09
N MET A 163 3.57 3.03 -16.84
CA MET A 163 4.25 3.57 -15.67
C MET A 163 5.72 3.12 -15.58
N LEU A 164 6.02 1.88 -15.98
CA LEU A 164 7.39 1.36 -16.02
C LEU A 164 8.28 2.07 -17.06
N LYS A 165 7.72 2.65 -18.11
CA LYS A 165 8.47 3.39 -19.14
C LYS A 165 8.66 4.85 -18.76
N THR A 166 7.66 5.45 -18.11
CA THR A 166 7.57 6.89 -17.88
C THR A 166 8.06 7.30 -16.50
N ASP A 167 7.76 6.49 -15.49
CA ASP A 167 7.79 6.94 -14.10
C ASP A 167 8.69 6.16 -13.18
N VAL A 168 8.85 4.85 -13.37
CA VAL A 168 9.56 3.99 -12.43
C VAL A 168 11.07 3.97 -12.68
N ASP A 169 11.84 4.28 -11.64
CA ASP A 169 13.30 4.18 -11.62
C ASP A 169 13.78 2.81 -11.09
N LEU A 170 12.99 2.17 -10.22
CA LEU A 170 13.32 0.88 -9.60
C LEU A 170 12.09 -0.03 -9.49
N LEU A 171 12.17 -1.22 -10.08
CA LEU A 171 11.11 -2.22 -10.01
C LEU A 171 11.47 -3.34 -9.03
N PHE A 172 10.54 -3.63 -8.11
CA PHE A 172 10.52 -4.84 -7.29
C PHE A 172 9.47 -5.80 -7.84
N ALA A 173 9.91 -7.00 -8.22
CA ALA A 173 9.01 -8.05 -8.66
C ALA A 173 9.55 -9.43 -8.33
N ASN A 174 8.67 -10.35 -8.00
CA ASN A 174 9.00 -11.77 -7.94
C ASN A 174 8.86 -12.43 -9.32
N ARG A 175 9.24 -13.71 -9.41
CA ARG A 175 9.20 -14.47 -10.66
C ARG A 175 7.79 -14.56 -11.26
N ALA A 176 6.76 -14.79 -10.45
CA ALA A 176 5.41 -14.97 -10.94
C ALA A 176 4.84 -13.65 -11.51
N GLU A 177 5.14 -12.52 -10.87
CA GLU A 177 4.72 -11.19 -11.32
C GLU A 177 5.38 -10.81 -12.66
N LEU A 178 6.67 -11.11 -12.84
CA LEU A 178 7.36 -10.87 -14.10
C LEU A 178 6.81 -11.73 -15.24
N LEU A 179 6.47 -13.00 -14.94
CA LEU A 179 5.83 -13.89 -15.91
C LEU A 179 4.42 -13.42 -16.28
N ALA A 180 3.66 -12.89 -15.32
CA ALA A 180 2.37 -12.26 -15.62
C ALA A 180 2.55 -11.02 -16.50
N MET A 181 3.60 -10.23 -16.26
CA MET A 181 3.85 -9.00 -17.00
C MET A 181 4.29 -9.25 -18.46
N TYR A 182 5.22 -10.19 -18.68
CA TYR A 182 5.93 -10.35 -19.96
C TYR A 182 5.76 -11.71 -20.63
N GLY A 183 5.11 -12.67 -19.97
CA GLY A 183 5.02 -14.05 -20.44
C GLY A 183 6.24 -14.91 -20.04
N PRO A 184 6.20 -16.22 -20.37
CA PRO A 184 7.24 -17.20 -20.07
C PRO A 184 8.50 -17.07 -20.91
#